data_AF-L8JA31-F1
#
_entry.id   AF-L8JA31-F1
#
_cell.length_a   1.000
_cell.length_b   1.000
_cell.length_c   1.000
_cell.angle_alpha   90.00
_cell.angle_beta   90.00
_cell.angle_gamma   90.00
#
_symmetry.space_group_name_H-M   'P 1'
#
loop_
_entity.id
_entity.type
_entity.pdbx_description
1 polymer ?
#
loop_
_entity_poly.entity_id
_entity_poly.type
_entity_poly.pdbx_seq_one_letter_code
_entity_poly.pdbx_strand_id
1 'polypeptide(L)'
;MSNLLTRKEIDQRVKDKKHSILQFLRDERFTDVEVISKLIDVGHLTSVRNTLKAMQKEDLVVSHKVGRKVVWGVTIHGVMMSYQDGETIPENVYAFRPSKFNELTFEHKKAMQLCRIAALKNGWCDWVLARIEKGVKVPDAIALNSEGERVAVEYERTVKTPKRYTAIFISHLESIKARRYKKVTYICPTEAVRKRVESQFLRLVDKPVQITGGVVTVNSELMNQIFSFKLLESFTNED
;
A
#
# COMPACT_ATOMS: atom_id res chain seq x y z
N MET A 1 13.26 -10.22 34.81
CA MET A 1 12.07 -9.75 35.55
C MET A 1 10.91 -9.63 34.57
N SER A 2 9.93 -10.53 34.67
CA SER A 2 8.73 -10.50 33.81
C SER A 2 7.82 -9.37 34.28
N ASN A 3 7.77 -8.28 33.51
CA ASN A 3 6.90 -7.14 33.83
C ASN A 3 5.48 -7.48 33.35
N LEU A 4 4.68 -8.09 34.23
CA LEU A 4 3.27 -8.40 33.98
C LEU A 4 2.48 -7.09 33.86
N LEU A 5 1.87 -6.87 32.71
CA LEU A 5 1.01 -5.70 32.46
C LEU A 5 -0.19 -5.71 33.41
N THR A 6 -0.55 -4.53 33.89
CA THR A 6 -1.77 -4.32 34.67
C THR A 6 -3.02 -4.51 33.80
N ARG A 7 -4.16 -4.77 34.43
CA ARG A 7 -5.43 -4.91 33.71
C ARG A 7 -5.79 -3.67 32.89
N LYS A 8 -5.52 -2.48 33.44
CA LYS A 8 -5.78 -1.20 32.77
C LYS A 8 -4.93 -1.04 31.50
N GLU A 9 -3.65 -1.41 31.55
CA GLU A 9 -2.77 -1.37 30.38
C GLU A 9 -3.17 -2.38 29.31
N ILE A 10 -3.63 -3.56 29.71
CA ILE A 10 -4.17 -4.56 28.78
C ILE A 10 -5.42 -4.01 28.07
N ASP A 11 -6.36 -3.46 28.82
CA ASP A 11 -7.60 -2.91 28.27
C ASP A 11 -7.33 -1.72 27.33
N GLN A 12 -6.36 -0.86 27.67
CA GLN A 12 -5.93 0.24 26.81
C GLN A 12 -5.30 -0.28 25.51
N ARG A 13 -4.37 -1.23 25.58
CA ARG A 13 -3.76 -1.84 24.38
C ARG A 13 -4.80 -2.50 23.46
N VAL A 14 -5.86 -3.07 24.01
CA VAL A 14 -6.96 -3.62 23.21
C VAL A 14 -7.72 -2.52 22.49
N LYS A 15 -8.01 -1.40 23.18
CA LYS A 15 -8.66 -0.22 22.56
C LYS A 15 -7.80 0.37 21.46
N ASP A 16 -6.50 0.58 21.70
CA ASP A 16 -5.58 1.14 20.72
C ASP A 16 -5.51 0.28 19.46
N LYS A 17 -5.41 -1.05 19.61
CA LYS A 17 -5.42 -1.99 18.48
C LYS A 17 -6.71 -1.91 17.67
N LYS A 18 -7.87 -1.90 18.34
CA LYS A 18 -9.16 -1.76 17.64
C LYS A 18 -9.24 -0.44 16.88
N HIS A 19 -8.78 0.65 17.50
CA HIS A 19 -8.77 1.97 16.88
C HIS A 19 -7.86 2.00 15.64
N SER A 20 -6.63 1.47 15.72
CA SER A 20 -5.74 1.36 14.56
C SER A 20 -6.35 0.54 13.42
N ILE A 21 -7.03 -0.57 13.74
CA ILE A 21 -7.73 -1.39 12.73
C ILE A 21 -8.87 -0.58 12.07
N LEU A 22 -9.65 0.16 12.85
CA LEU A 22 -10.75 0.97 12.33
C LEU A 22 -10.27 2.10 11.44
N GLN A 23 -9.24 2.85 11.86
CA GLN A 23 -8.65 3.91 11.04
C GLN A 23 -8.08 3.35 9.73
N PHE A 24 -7.39 2.21 9.79
CA PHE A 24 -6.89 1.55 8.59
C PHE A 24 -8.03 1.12 7.65
N LEU A 25 -9.07 0.50 8.19
CA LEU A 25 -10.21 0.06 7.40
C LEU A 25 -11.11 1.20 6.92
N ARG A 26 -11.12 2.37 7.57
CA ARG A 26 -11.78 3.59 7.04
C ARG A 26 -11.22 3.93 5.66
N ASP A 27 -9.91 3.84 5.50
CA ASP A 27 -9.23 4.20 4.25
C ASP A 27 -9.28 3.06 3.22
N GLU A 28 -9.05 1.83 3.68
CA GLU A 28 -8.90 0.64 2.83
C GLU A 28 -10.24 -0.05 2.51
N ARG A 29 -11.27 0.22 3.31
CA ARG A 29 -12.61 -0.39 3.35
C ARG A 29 -12.64 -1.87 3.71
N PHE A 30 -11.66 -2.65 3.26
CA PHE A 30 -11.57 -4.07 3.57
C PHE A 30 -10.13 -4.56 3.58
N THR A 31 -9.91 -5.72 4.18
CA THR A 31 -8.61 -6.36 4.26
C THR A 31 -8.72 -7.85 4.65
N ASP A 32 -7.61 -8.49 4.99
CA ASP A 32 -7.61 -9.81 5.62
C ASP A 32 -6.81 -9.86 6.94
N VAL A 33 -6.84 -11.03 7.58
CA VAL A 33 -6.17 -11.28 8.85
C VAL A 33 -4.66 -11.09 8.80
N GLU A 34 -4.02 -11.34 7.64
CA GLU A 34 -2.56 -11.25 7.50
C GLU A 34 -2.11 -9.79 7.46
N VAL A 35 -2.85 -8.94 6.75
CA VAL A 35 -2.59 -7.49 6.74
C VAL A 35 -2.78 -6.90 8.14
N ILE A 36 -3.89 -7.24 8.83
CA ILE A 36 -4.11 -6.73 10.20
C ILE A 36 -3.01 -7.22 11.14
N SER A 37 -2.58 -8.48 11.04
CA SER A 37 -1.45 -9.00 11.83
C SER A 37 -0.20 -8.13 11.69
N LYS A 38 0.12 -7.67 10.48
CA LYS A 38 1.25 -6.77 10.22
C LYS A 38 1.01 -5.34 10.72
N LEU A 39 -0.22 -4.84 10.58
CA LEU A 39 -0.62 -3.50 11.05
C LEU A 39 -0.43 -3.34 12.56
N ILE A 40 -0.97 -4.27 13.36
CA ILE A 40 -0.96 -4.18 14.83
C ILE A 40 0.20 -4.96 15.48
N ASP A 41 1.14 -5.45 14.68
CA ASP A 41 2.33 -6.19 15.10
C ASP A 41 2.03 -7.40 16.01
N VAL A 42 1.07 -8.22 15.58
CA VAL A 42 0.66 -9.43 16.30
C VAL A 42 0.94 -10.66 15.46
N GLY A 43 1.94 -11.46 15.86
CA GLY A 43 2.34 -12.68 15.13
C GLY A 43 1.30 -13.81 15.13
N HIS A 44 0.40 -13.86 16.12
CA HIS A 44 -0.61 -14.92 16.21
C HIS A 44 -1.92 -14.54 15.50
N LEU A 45 -2.15 -15.11 14.31
CA LEU A 45 -3.38 -14.87 13.53
C LEU A 45 -4.67 -15.20 14.31
N THR A 46 -4.64 -16.14 15.25
CA THR A 46 -5.80 -16.45 16.10
C THR A 46 -6.19 -15.27 17.00
N SER A 47 -5.22 -14.54 17.54
CA SER A 47 -5.48 -13.33 18.34
C SER A 47 -6.12 -12.22 17.49
N VAL A 48 -5.63 -12.06 16.26
CA VAL A 48 -6.21 -11.13 15.29
C VAL A 48 -7.65 -11.50 14.95
N ARG A 49 -7.92 -12.78 14.66
CA ARG A 49 -9.29 -13.27 14.40
C ARG A 49 -10.23 -13.04 15.58
N ASN A 50 -9.76 -13.26 16.80
CA ASN A 50 -10.58 -13.01 18.01
C ASN A 50 -10.90 -11.53 18.17
N THR A 51 -9.93 -10.64 17.89
CA THR A 51 -10.13 -9.19 17.90
C THR A 51 -11.18 -8.78 16.85
N LEU A 52 -11.05 -9.27 15.61
CA LEU A 52 -12.01 -8.98 14.54
C LEU A 52 -13.41 -9.54 14.83
N LYS A 53 -13.52 -10.73 15.42
CA LYS A 53 -14.80 -11.27 15.89
C LYS A 53 -15.44 -10.42 16.99
N ALA A 54 -14.65 -9.89 17.93
CA ALA A 54 -15.16 -8.97 18.95
C ALA A 54 -15.66 -7.67 18.32
N MET A 55 -14.88 -7.08 17.40
CA MET A 55 -15.29 -5.89 16.64
C MET A 55 -16.55 -6.16 15.80
N GLN A 56 -16.72 -7.36 15.26
CA GLN A 56 -17.93 -7.74 14.53
C GLN A 56 -19.18 -7.83 15.44
N LYS A 57 -19.03 -8.30 16.68
CA LYS A 57 -20.14 -8.28 17.67
C LYS A 57 -20.54 -6.86 18.05
N GLU A 58 -19.61 -5.91 17.95
CA GLU A 58 -19.83 -4.48 18.17
C GLU A 58 -20.31 -3.77 16.89
N ASP A 59 -20.64 -4.50 15.81
CA ASP A 59 -21.04 -3.97 14.50
C ASP A 59 -20.02 -2.99 13.87
N LEU A 60 -18.74 -3.07 14.26
CA LEU A 60 -17.68 -2.22 13.72
C LEU A 60 -17.14 -2.76 12.37
N VAL A 61 -17.16 -4.08 12.21
CA VAL A 61 -16.66 -4.77 11.01
C VAL A 61 -17.58 -5.92 10.63
N VAL A 62 -17.52 -6.34 9.38
CA VAL A 62 -18.24 -7.50 8.85
C VAL A 62 -17.27 -8.46 8.16
N SER A 63 -17.50 -9.76 8.33
CA SER A 63 -16.78 -10.80 7.60
C SER A 63 -17.50 -11.18 6.31
N HIS A 64 -16.76 -11.32 5.21
CA HIS A 64 -17.25 -11.83 3.93
C HIS A 64 -16.36 -12.99 3.45
N LYS A 65 -16.96 -14.16 3.26
CA LYS A 65 -16.26 -15.36 2.80
C LYS A 65 -16.14 -15.35 1.28
N VAL A 66 -14.92 -15.53 0.79
CA VAL A 66 -14.59 -15.58 -0.64
C VAL A 66 -13.77 -16.82 -0.88
N GLY A 67 -14.39 -17.86 -1.47
CA GLY A 67 -13.79 -19.18 -1.58
C GLY A 67 -13.36 -19.72 -0.20
N ARG A 68 -12.04 -19.92 -0.03
CA ARG A 68 -11.42 -20.36 1.24
C ARG A 68 -10.95 -19.21 2.14
N LYS A 69 -11.00 -17.97 1.66
CA LYS A 69 -10.52 -16.77 2.37
C LYS A 69 -11.68 -16.06 3.07
N VAL A 70 -11.34 -15.29 4.11
CA VAL A 70 -12.27 -14.39 4.78
C VAL A 70 -11.72 -12.97 4.66
N VAL A 71 -12.50 -12.12 4.03
CA VAL A 71 -12.27 -10.68 3.95
C VAL A 71 -13.02 -10.02 5.10
N TRP A 72 -12.39 -9.04 5.72
CA TRP A 72 -12.98 -8.22 6.78
C TRP A 72 -13.16 -6.81 6.26
N GLY A 73 -14.37 -6.28 6.33
CA GLY A 73 -14.67 -4.92 5.88
C GLY A 73 -15.28 -4.08 7.00
N VAL A 74 -15.08 -2.77 6.92
CA VAL A 74 -15.70 -1.83 7.87
C VAL A 74 -17.18 -1.65 7.55
N THR A 75 -18.02 -1.59 8.58
CA THR A 75 -19.43 -1.21 8.45
C THR A 75 -19.58 0.31 8.40
N ILE A 76 -20.78 0.84 8.18
CA ILE A 76 -20.98 2.30 8.29
C ILE A 76 -20.75 2.76 9.74
N HIS A 77 -21.21 1.99 10.72
CA HIS A 77 -21.00 2.28 12.13
C HIS A 77 -19.50 2.29 12.47
N GLY A 78 -18.75 1.29 12.01
CA GLY A 78 -17.29 1.25 12.18
C GLY A 78 -16.56 2.42 11.53
N VAL A 79 -17.00 2.90 10.36
CA VAL A 79 -16.42 4.11 9.75
C VAL A 79 -16.67 5.31 10.65
N MET A 80 -17.89 5.51 11.14
CA MET A 80 -18.19 6.63 12.03
C MET A 80 -17.41 6.56 13.35
N MET A 81 -17.27 5.36 13.92
CA MET A 81 -16.50 5.12 15.15
C MET A 81 -14.97 5.20 14.96
N SER A 82 -14.47 5.34 13.73
CA SER A 82 -13.04 5.45 13.45
C SER A 82 -12.51 6.89 13.56
N TYR A 83 -13.41 7.88 13.53
CA TYR A 83 -13.05 9.29 13.69
C TYR A 83 -12.74 9.60 15.15
N GLN A 84 -11.77 10.50 15.35
CA GLN A 84 -11.45 11.01 16.68
C GLN A 84 -12.38 12.16 17.07
N ASP A 85 -12.49 12.43 18.37
CA ASP A 85 -13.28 13.56 18.87
C ASP A 85 -12.73 14.88 18.28
N GLY A 86 -13.62 15.65 17.64
CA GLY A 86 -13.25 16.90 16.96
C GLY A 86 -12.75 16.75 15.53
N GLU A 87 -12.58 15.53 15.02
CA GLU A 87 -12.27 15.30 13.60
C GLU A 87 -13.49 15.62 12.73
N THR A 88 -13.29 16.36 11.63
CA THR A 88 -14.38 16.64 10.68
C THR A 88 -14.71 15.39 9.88
N ILE A 89 -15.98 14.96 9.94
CA ILE A 89 -16.47 13.83 9.17
C ILE A 89 -16.93 14.33 7.80
N PRO A 90 -16.39 13.82 6.67
CA PRO A 90 -16.86 14.16 5.34
C PRO A 90 -18.31 13.72 5.13
N GLU A 91 -19.07 14.46 4.31
CA GLU A 91 -20.45 14.10 3.95
C GLU A 91 -20.52 12.72 3.26
N ASN A 92 -19.50 12.39 2.47
CA ASN A 92 -19.43 11.14 1.72
C ASN A 92 -18.49 10.14 2.39
N VAL A 93 -19.05 9.29 3.25
CA VAL A 93 -18.36 8.14 3.85
C VAL A 93 -18.79 6.83 3.18
N TYR A 94 -17.85 5.90 3.00
CA TYR A 94 -18.10 4.64 2.31
C TYR A 94 -17.67 3.44 3.16
N ALA A 95 -18.63 2.59 3.48
CA ALA A 95 -18.37 1.29 4.09
C ALA A 95 -17.99 0.22 3.04
N PHE A 96 -17.54 -0.94 3.52
CA PHE A 96 -17.39 -2.12 2.69
C PHE A 96 -18.74 -2.58 2.13
N ARG A 97 -18.76 -2.95 0.85
CA ARG A 97 -19.95 -3.49 0.18
C ARG A 97 -19.61 -4.87 -0.38
N PRO A 98 -19.99 -5.97 0.31
CA PRO A 98 -19.70 -7.33 -0.15
C PRO A 98 -20.15 -7.60 -1.60
N SER A 99 -21.31 -7.08 -1.99
CA SER A 99 -21.83 -7.21 -3.36
C SER A 99 -20.99 -6.53 -4.45
N LYS A 100 -20.08 -5.62 -4.08
CA LYS A 100 -19.15 -4.94 -4.99
C LYS A 100 -17.71 -5.45 -4.84
N PHE A 101 -17.50 -6.52 -4.07
CA PHE A 101 -16.19 -7.11 -3.89
C PHE A 101 -15.75 -7.84 -5.18
N ASN A 102 -14.50 -7.64 -5.59
CA ASN A 102 -13.91 -8.30 -6.75
C ASN A 102 -12.65 -9.07 -6.33
N GLU A 103 -12.76 -10.39 -6.29
CA GLU A 103 -11.70 -11.32 -5.91
C GLU A 103 -10.46 -11.21 -6.80
N LEU A 104 -10.62 -10.94 -8.10
CA LEU A 104 -9.50 -10.83 -9.03
C LEU A 104 -8.55 -9.66 -8.68
N THR A 105 -9.10 -8.60 -8.09
CA THR A 105 -8.34 -7.42 -7.67
C THR A 105 -7.85 -7.51 -6.22
N PHE A 106 -8.31 -8.51 -5.46
CA PHE A 106 -8.04 -8.60 -4.03
C PHE A 106 -6.56 -8.73 -3.72
N GLU A 107 -5.84 -9.65 -4.38
CA GLU A 107 -4.42 -9.88 -4.10
C GLU A 107 -3.55 -8.66 -4.39
N HIS A 108 -3.88 -7.88 -5.43
CA HIS A 108 -3.16 -6.64 -5.71
C HIS A 108 -3.45 -5.57 -4.66
N LYS A 109 -4.72 -5.39 -4.26
CA LYS A 109 -5.08 -4.47 -3.17
C LYS A 109 -4.44 -4.85 -1.83
N LYS A 110 -4.45 -6.14 -1.50
CA LYS A 110 -3.77 -6.69 -0.32
C LYS A 110 -2.27 -6.37 -0.34
N ALA A 111 -1.62 -6.53 -1.50
CA ALA A 111 -0.22 -6.17 -1.61
C ALA A 111 0.02 -4.66 -1.40
N MET A 112 -0.83 -3.80 -1.97
CA MET A 112 -0.74 -2.35 -1.74
C MET A 112 -0.95 -1.97 -0.26
N GLN A 113 -1.84 -2.67 0.45
CA GLN A 113 -2.03 -2.52 1.89
C GLN A 113 -0.78 -2.89 2.69
N LEU A 114 -0.12 -3.99 2.32
CA LEU A 114 1.14 -4.39 2.94
C LEU A 114 2.25 -3.38 2.62
N CYS A 115 2.31 -2.87 1.39
CA CYS A 115 3.25 -1.80 1.02
C CYS A 115 3.01 -0.55 1.87
N ARG A 116 1.75 -0.13 2.04
CA ARG A 116 1.41 1.01 2.90
C ARG A 116 1.92 0.80 4.32
N ILE A 117 1.62 -0.34 4.93
CA ILE A 117 2.06 -0.65 6.30
C ILE A 117 3.58 -0.62 6.41
N ALA A 118 4.27 -1.22 5.45
CA ALA A 118 5.72 -1.25 5.37
C ALA A 118 6.32 0.16 5.26
N ALA A 119 5.78 0.99 4.36
CA ALA A 119 6.20 2.38 4.18
C ALA A 119 6.06 3.18 5.48
N LEU A 120 4.87 3.14 6.10
CA LEU A 120 4.59 3.89 7.33
C LEU A 120 5.51 3.45 8.48
N LYS A 121 5.84 2.16 8.59
CA LYS A 121 6.80 1.66 9.58
C LYS A 121 8.23 2.16 9.34
N ASN A 122 8.59 2.47 8.11
CA ASN A 122 9.90 3.03 7.73
C ASN A 122 9.88 4.57 7.67
N GLY A 123 8.95 5.21 8.37
CA GLY A 123 8.90 6.67 8.48
C GLY A 123 8.36 7.40 7.24
N TRP A 124 7.81 6.69 6.27
CA TRP A 124 7.11 7.33 5.16
C TRP A 124 5.76 7.86 5.65
N CYS A 125 5.25 8.89 4.98
CA CYS A 125 3.96 9.50 5.31
C CYS A 125 3.18 9.88 4.04
N ASP A 126 1.99 10.46 4.22
CA ASP A 126 1.11 10.92 3.14
C ASP A 126 0.87 9.88 2.04
N TRP A 127 0.70 8.62 2.45
CA TRP A 127 0.39 7.54 1.52
C TRP A 127 -1.01 7.73 0.93
N VAL A 128 -1.06 7.88 -0.40
CA VAL A 128 -2.30 8.04 -1.16
C VAL A 128 -2.30 7.08 -2.34
N LEU A 129 -3.37 6.28 -2.47
CA LEU A 129 -3.61 5.51 -3.69
C LEU A 129 -3.86 6.48 -4.84
N ALA A 130 -3.11 6.34 -5.95
CA ALA A 130 -3.25 7.30 -7.02
C ALA A 130 -4.63 7.15 -7.69
N ARG A 131 -5.31 8.27 -7.91
CA ARG A 131 -6.63 8.29 -8.54
C ARG A 131 -6.45 8.38 -10.05
N ILE A 132 -7.25 7.60 -10.79
CA ILE A 132 -7.22 7.62 -12.25
C ILE A 132 -7.59 9.02 -12.74
N GLU A 133 -6.65 9.69 -13.39
CA GLU A 133 -6.88 10.93 -14.13
C GLU A 133 -6.93 10.63 -15.62
N LYS A 134 -7.92 11.19 -16.32
CA LYS A 134 -8.14 10.89 -17.74
C LYS A 134 -6.93 11.34 -18.56
N GLY A 135 -6.29 10.40 -19.26
CA GLY A 135 -5.15 10.68 -20.14
C GLY A 135 -3.78 10.73 -19.43
N VAL A 136 -3.71 10.55 -18.11
CA VAL A 136 -2.45 10.47 -17.37
C VAL A 136 -2.30 9.06 -16.81
N LYS A 137 -1.19 8.39 -17.14
CA LYS A 137 -0.87 7.14 -16.46
C LYS A 137 -0.45 7.47 -15.02
N VAL A 138 -1.16 6.90 -14.08
CA VAL A 138 -0.95 7.10 -12.64
C VAL A 138 -0.26 5.88 -12.03
N PRO A 139 0.62 6.06 -11.05
CA PRO A 139 1.21 4.94 -10.31
C PRO A 139 0.17 4.25 -9.42
N ASP A 140 0.50 3.14 -8.77
CA ASP A 140 -0.44 2.50 -7.84
C ASP A 140 -0.65 3.37 -6.58
N ALA A 141 0.42 3.97 -6.06
CA ALA A 141 0.37 4.91 -4.95
C ALA A 141 1.44 6.01 -5.06
N ILE A 142 1.27 7.06 -4.25
CA ILE A 142 2.27 8.10 -4.01
C ILE A 142 2.40 8.29 -2.50
N ALA A 143 3.61 8.52 -2.02
CA ALA A 143 3.90 8.82 -0.63
C ALA A 143 5.10 9.77 -0.52
N LEU A 144 5.33 10.31 0.68
CA LEU A 144 6.58 10.96 1.04
C LEU A 144 7.48 9.93 1.73
N ASN A 145 8.73 9.78 1.28
CA ASN A 145 9.71 8.95 1.97
C ASN A 145 10.22 9.64 3.25
N SER A 146 11.07 8.95 4.01
CA SER A 146 11.71 9.48 5.24
C SER A 146 12.54 10.76 5.01
N GLU A 147 12.99 11.01 3.78
CA GLU A 147 13.70 12.22 3.38
C GLU A 147 12.75 13.36 2.92
N GLY A 148 11.43 13.16 2.97
CA GLY A 148 10.42 14.13 2.52
C GLY A 148 10.28 14.24 1.00
N GLU A 149 10.82 13.30 0.24
CA GLU A 149 10.68 13.25 -1.22
C GLU A 149 9.38 12.56 -1.63
N ARG A 150 8.71 13.13 -2.63
CA ARG A 150 7.53 12.52 -3.24
C ARG A 150 7.93 11.35 -4.14
N VAL A 151 7.52 10.14 -3.76
CA VAL A 151 7.88 8.89 -4.45
C VAL A 151 6.62 8.20 -4.97
N ALA A 152 6.65 7.78 -6.24
CA ALA A 152 5.65 6.88 -6.80
C ALA A 152 5.95 5.43 -6.41
N VAL A 153 4.93 4.68 -6.00
CA VAL A 153 5.05 3.27 -5.64
C VAL A 153 4.25 2.42 -6.62
N GLU A 154 4.90 1.38 -7.14
CA GLU A 154 4.34 0.43 -8.12
C GLU A 154 4.48 -0.99 -7.56
N TYR A 155 3.39 -1.77 -7.51
CA TYR A 155 3.46 -3.18 -7.13
C TYR A 155 3.37 -4.09 -8.35
N GLU A 156 4.53 -4.63 -8.76
CA GLU A 156 4.64 -5.43 -9.97
C GLU A 156 4.54 -6.94 -9.65
N ARG A 157 3.33 -7.49 -9.77
CA ARG A 157 3.07 -8.91 -9.49
C ARG A 157 3.59 -9.84 -10.59
N THR A 158 3.59 -9.37 -11.84
CA THR A 158 3.88 -10.19 -13.02
C THR A 158 4.72 -9.40 -14.02
N VAL A 159 5.72 -10.04 -14.62
CA VAL A 159 6.60 -9.39 -15.59
C VAL A 159 5.81 -9.06 -16.87
N LYS A 160 5.93 -7.81 -17.33
CA LYS A 160 5.29 -7.32 -18.55
C LYS A 160 6.22 -7.48 -19.77
N THR A 161 5.69 -7.24 -20.97
CA THR A 161 6.51 -7.30 -22.18
C THR A 161 7.52 -6.15 -22.25
N PRO A 162 8.65 -6.33 -22.94
CA PRO A 162 9.56 -5.27 -23.39
C PRO A 162 8.88 -3.96 -23.81
N LYS A 163 7.97 -4.04 -24.78
CA LYS A 163 7.26 -2.88 -25.34
C LYS A 163 6.48 -2.15 -24.25
N ARG A 164 5.88 -2.89 -23.32
CA ARG A 164 5.15 -2.31 -22.21
C ARG A 164 6.11 -1.55 -21.30
N TYR A 165 7.23 -2.15 -20.87
CA TYR A 165 8.20 -1.47 -20.00
C TYR A 165 8.78 -0.20 -20.61
N THR A 166 9.08 -0.17 -21.91
CA THR A 166 9.51 1.08 -22.57
C THR A 166 8.45 2.19 -22.44
N ALA A 167 7.17 1.87 -22.64
CA ALA A 167 6.09 2.84 -22.45
C ALA A 167 5.91 3.27 -20.98
N ILE A 168 6.10 2.33 -20.03
CA ILE A 168 6.07 2.64 -18.60
C ILE A 168 7.21 3.60 -18.23
N PHE A 169 8.43 3.31 -18.69
CA PHE A 169 9.61 4.11 -18.45
C PHE A 169 9.44 5.55 -18.93
N ILE A 170 9.02 5.73 -20.19
CA ILE A 170 8.72 7.05 -20.78
C ILE A 170 7.70 7.80 -19.93
N SER A 171 6.60 7.13 -19.55
CA SER A 171 5.55 7.76 -18.75
C SER A 171 6.00 8.22 -17.37
N HIS A 172 6.93 7.50 -16.72
CA HIS A 172 7.53 7.95 -15.46
C HIS A 172 8.46 9.15 -15.68
N LEU A 173 9.30 9.12 -16.72
CA LEU A 173 10.17 10.27 -17.06
C LEU A 173 9.35 11.53 -17.32
N GLU A 174 8.23 11.43 -18.03
CA GLU A 174 7.32 12.56 -18.26
C GLU A 174 6.69 13.08 -16.96
N SER A 175 6.33 12.18 -16.05
CA SER A 175 5.76 12.56 -14.75
C SER A 175 6.79 13.19 -13.82
N ILE A 176 8.04 12.73 -13.88
CA ILE A 176 9.18 13.33 -13.16
C ILE A 176 9.50 14.70 -13.74
N LYS A 177 9.55 14.83 -15.06
CA LYS A 177 9.72 16.13 -15.76
C LYS A 177 8.61 17.12 -15.37
N ALA A 178 7.38 16.64 -15.23
CA ALA A 178 6.23 17.42 -14.76
C ALA A 178 6.17 17.62 -13.22
N ARG A 179 7.22 17.22 -12.49
CA ARG A 179 7.35 17.35 -11.02
C ARG A 179 6.20 16.71 -10.22
N ARG A 180 5.58 15.66 -10.76
CA ARG A 180 4.52 14.91 -10.04
C ARG A 180 5.08 14.08 -8.90
N TYR A 181 6.28 13.54 -9.06
CA TYR A 181 7.09 12.85 -8.06
C TYR A 181 8.56 12.88 -8.51
N LYS A 182 9.49 12.65 -7.59
CA LYS A 182 10.93 12.66 -7.87
C LYS A 182 11.48 11.28 -8.24
N LYS A 183 10.99 10.24 -7.56
CA LYS A 183 11.49 8.86 -7.66
C LYS A 183 10.34 7.87 -7.83
N VAL A 184 10.67 6.66 -8.25
CA VAL A 184 9.75 5.53 -8.41
C VAL A 184 10.33 4.30 -7.72
N THR A 185 9.56 3.68 -6.84
CA THR A 185 9.91 2.44 -6.16
C THR A 185 9.01 1.32 -6.64
N TYR A 186 9.61 0.35 -7.32
CA TYR A 186 8.97 -0.90 -7.70
C TYR A 186 9.09 -1.91 -6.57
N ILE A 187 7.95 -2.44 -6.12
CA ILE A 187 7.88 -3.51 -5.14
C ILE A 187 7.44 -4.79 -5.85
N CYS A 188 8.19 -5.87 -5.65
CA CYS A 188 7.96 -7.14 -6.32
C CYS A 188 7.73 -8.27 -5.30
N PRO A 189 6.91 -9.29 -5.64
CA PRO A 189 6.60 -10.40 -4.74
C PRO A 189 7.76 -11.38 -4.57
N THR A 190 8.66 -11.49 -5.55
CA THR A 190 9.77 -12.44 -5.54
C THR A 190 11.00 -11.85 -6.21
N GLU A 191 12.17 -12.37 -5.85
CA GLU A 191 13.45 -11.94 -6.43
C GLU A 191 13.52 -12.20 -7.93
N ALA A 192 12.90 -13.28 -8.40
CA ALA A 192 12.80 -13.59 -9.82
C ALA A 192 12.02 -12.51 -10.60
N VAL A 193 10.93 -11.99 -10.02
CA VAL A 193 10.18 -10.87 -10.63
C VAL A 193 11.00 -9.60 -10.53
N ARG A 194 11.54 -9.26 -9.35
CA ARG A 194 12.36 -8.06 -9.13
C ARG A 194 13.49 -7.92 -10.15
N LYS A 195 14.33 -8.94 -10.29
CA LYS A 195 15.44 -8.97 -11.27
C LYS A 195 14.96 -8.80 -12.72
N ARG A 196 13.83 -9.44 -13.06
CA ARG A 196 13.26 -9.32 -14.40
C ARG A 196 12.72 -7.92 -14.67
N VAL A 197 12.06 -7.29 -13.72
CA VAL A 197 11.59 -5.90 -13.86
C VAL A 197 12.78 -4.95 -14.01
N GLU A 198 13.75 -5.04 -13.09
CA GLU A 198 14.96 -4.21 -13.10
C GLU A 198 15.74 -4.33 -14.43
N SER A 199 15.96 -5.55 -14.93
CA SER A 199 16.63 -5.75 -16.23
C SER A 199 15.88 -5.13 -17.41
N GLN A 200 14.54 -5.01 -17.35
CA GLN A 200 13.76 -4.33 -18.40
C GLN A 200 13.93 -2.80 -18.39
N PHE A 201 14.34 -2.23 -17.26
CA PHE A 201 14.70 -0.82 -17.13
C PHE A 201 16.18 -0.64 -17.51
N LEU A 202 17.09 -1.45 -16.96
CA LEU A 202 18.52 -1.34 -17.23
C LEU A 202 18.88 -1.45 -18.72
N ARG A 203 18.13 -2.24 -19.50
CA ARG A 203 18.32 -2.30 -20.96
C ARG A 203 18.04 -0.99 -21.70
N LEU A 204 17.39 -0.01 -21.07
CA LEU A 204 17.06 1.31 -21.61
C LEU A 204 18.10 2.37 -21.21
N VAL A 205 19.04 2.02 -20.32
CA VAL A 205 20.17 2.88 -19.98
C VAL A 205 20.98 3.19 -21.24
N ASP A 206 21.38 4.45 -21.36
CA ASP A 206 22.13 5.01 -22.49
C ASP A 206 21.43 4.89 -23.86
N LYS A 207 20.14 4.51 -23.87
CA LYS A 207 19.33 4.52 -25.09
C LYS A 207 18.51 5.80 -25.18
N PRO A 208 18.49 6.48 -26.34
CA PRO A 208 17.61 7.60 -26.56
C PRO A 208 16.16 7.14 -26.50
N VAL A 209 15.35 7.79 -25.66
CA VAL A 209 13.90 7.59 -25.59
C VAL A 209 13.19 8.89 -25.93
N GLN A 210 12.18 8.80 -26.80
CA GLN A 210 11.33 9.94 -27.14
C GLN A 210 10.37 10.22 -25.97
N ILE A 211 10.38 11.46 -25.50
CA ILE A 211 9.39 11.98 -24.55
C ILE A 211 8.70 13.22 -25.13
N THR A 212 7.66 13.70 -24.47
CA THR A 212 7.05 14.98 -24.83
C THR A 212 8.07 16.13 -24.76
N GLY A 213 8.31 16.77 -25.90
CA GLY A 213 9.21 17.90 -26.05
C GLY A 213 10.69 17.55 -26.26
N GLY A 214 11.04 16.31 -26.60
CA GLY A 214 12.40 15.97 -27.04
C GLY A 214 12.81 14.52 -26.83
N VAL A 215 14.09 14.24 -27.01
CA VAL A 215 14.72 12.95 -26.74
C VAL A 215 15.51 13.07 -25.44
N VAL A 216 15.40 12.07 -24.56
CA VAL A 216 16.18 11.97 -23.33
C VAL A 216 16.96 10.66 -23.35
N THR A 217 18.18 10.70 -22.83
CA THR A 217 18.99 9.53 -22.54
C THR A 217 19.25 9.48 -21.05
N VAL A 218 18.94 8.35 -20.41
CA VAL A 218 19.13 8.15 -18.97
C VAL A 218 20.36 7.28 -18.78
N ASN A 219 21.38 7.81 -18.11
CA ASN A 219 22.58 7.05 -17.76
C ASN A 219 22.35 6.20 -16.49
N SER A 220 23.33 5.34 -16.15
CA SER A 220 23.23 4.46 -14.98
C SER A 220 23.06 5.21 -13.66
N GLU A 221 23.73 6.34 -13.48
CA GLU A 221 23.65 7.15 -12.27
C GLU A 221 22.23 7.69 -12.07
N LEU A 222 21.68 8.34 -13.10
CA LEU A 222 20.33 8.89 -13.07
C LEU A 222 19.28 7.78 -12.95
N MET A 223 19.47 6.62 -13.59
CA MET A 223 18.61 5.45 -13.43
C MET A 223 18.49 5.05 -11.96
N ASN A 224 19.62 4.92 -11.25
CA ASN A 224 19.66 4.54 -9.84
C ASN A 224 19.11 5.65 -8.91
N GLN A 225 19.24 6.92 -9.31
CA GLN A 225 18.65 8.03 -8.55
C GLN A 225 17.12 8.07 -8.63
N ILE A 226 16.53 7.69 -9.77
CA ILE A 226 15.08 7.83 -10.01
C ILE A 226 14.28 6.53 -9.89
N PHE A 227 14.89 5.36 -10.09
CA PHE A 227 14.23 4.05 -9.99
C PHE A 227 14.90 3.17 -8.95
N SER A 228 14.08 2.58 -8.06
CA SER A 228 14.51 1.53 -7.15
C SER A 228 13.62 0.29 -7.27
N PHE A 229 14.19 -0.89 -7.07
CA PHE A 229 13.50 -2.18 -7.20
C PHE A 229 13.70 -2.99 -5.93
N LYS A 230 12.63 -3.20 -5.16
CA LYS A 230 12.65 -3.82 -3.83
C LYS A 230 11.74 -5.04 -3.76
N LEU A 231 12.01 -5.94 -2.81
CA LEU A 231 11.03 -6.93 -2.35
C LEU A 231 10.13 -6.30 -1.29
N LEU A 232 8.92 -6.84 -1.14
CA LEU A 232 8.00 -6.38 -0.09
C LEU A 232 8.61 -6.50 1.32
N GLU A 233 9.40 -7.54 1.57
CA GLU A 233 10.06 -7.78 2.86
C GLU A 233 11.19 -6.76 3.11
N SER A 234 11.98 -6.42 2.09
CA SER A 234 13.00 -5.35 2.17
C SER A 234 12.39 -3.94 2.22
N PHE A 235 11.09 -3.82 1.96
CA PHE A 235 10.37 -2.57 2.15
C PHE A 235 9.88 -2.41 3.59
N THR A 236 9.89 -3.49 4.39
CA THR A 236 9.55 -3.46 5.82
C THR A 236 10.74 -3.19 6.74
N ASN A 237 11.96 -3.43 6.27
CA ASN A 237 13.19 -3.19 7.01
C ASN A 237 14.16 -2.45 6.10
N GLU A 238 14.47 -1.18 6.36
CA GLU A 238 15.72 -0.59 5.87
C GLU A 238 16.80 -0.77 6.94
N ASP A 239 17.96 -1.29 6.50
CA ASP A 239 19.24 -1.23 7.22
C ASP A 239 19.73 0.21 7.36
#